data_AF-A0A2N5PKL6-F1
#
_entry.id   AF-A0A2N5PKL6-F1
#
_cell.length_a   1.000
_cell.length_b   1.000
_cell.length_c   1.000
_cell.angle_alpha   90.00
_cell.angle_beta   90.00
_cell.angle_gamma   90.00
#
_symmetry.space_group_name_H-M   'P 1'
#
loop_
_entity.id
_entity.type
_entity.pdbx_description
1 polymer ?
#
loop_
_entity_poly.entity_id
_entity_poly.type
_entity_poly.pdbx_seq_one_letter_code
_entity_poly.pdbx_strand_id
1 'polypeptide(L)'
;MARGKKKFQIETPRGKISTYTISKGNLKGRTIARLDWNPNFRPNMESGFANAQSFVDSECVRRMAPETPKRSGVLIKSATLGTVIGSGEINQIAPYARRQYYEHKEKSRWFERMKNRHKDSILKGAAKYVKSH
;
A
#
# COMPACT_ATOMS: atom_id res chain seq x y z
N MET A 1 4.36 -14.51 14.12
CA MET A 1 5.14 -13.26 14.29
C MET A 1 4.64 -12.25 13.27
N ALA A 2 4.59 -10.96 13.61
CA ALA A 2 4.18 -9.93 12.65
C ALA A 2 5.19 -9.85 11.50
N ARG A 3 4.72 -9.75 10.25
CA ARG A 3 5.64 -9.52 9.12
C ARG A 3 6.30 -8.15 9.27
N GLY A 4 7.56 -8.06 8.87
CA GLY A 4 8.27 -6.78 8.77
C GLY A 4 7.64 -5.86 7.71
N LYS A 5 8.14 -4.62 7.64
CA LYS A 5 7.69 -3.66 6.61
C LYS A 5 7.86 -4.25 5.20
N LYS A 6 6.85 -4.06 4.35
CA LYS A 6 6.85 -4.55 2.98
C LYS A 6 7.93 -3.83 2.17
N LYS A 7 8.82 -4.60 1.54
CA LYS A 7 9.79 -4.07 0.58
C LYS A 7 9.14 -4.06 -0.80
N PHE A 8 9.01 -2.87 -1.39
CA PHE A 8 8.59 -2.71 -2.77
C PHE A 8 9.83 -2.76 -3.66
N GLN A 9 9.80 -3.61 -4.69
CA GLN A 9 10.85 -3.68 -5.70
C GLN A 9 10.25 -3.28 -7.04
N ILE A 10 10.77 -2.21 -7.63
CA ILE A 10 10.33 -1.76 -8.96
C ILE A 10 11.43 -2.11 -9.97
N GLU A 11 11.08 -2.99 -10.90
CA GLU A 11 11.91 -3.31 -12.06
C GLU A 11 11.49 -2.41 -13.22
N THR A 12 12.39 -1.54 -13.66
CA THR A 12 12.17 -0.80 -14.91
C THR A 12 12.57 -1.69 -16.08
N PRO A 13 11.83 -1.68 -17.21
CA PRO A 13 12.25 -2.36 -18.42
C PRO A 13 13.45 -1.62 -19.02
N ARG A 14 14.65 -1.93 -18.52
CA ARG A 14 15.92 -1.45 -19.07
C ARG A 14 16.11 -2.10 -20.44
N GLY A 15 15.56 -1.51 -21.51
CA GLY A 15 15.85 -2.02 -22.87
C GLY A 15 14.98 -1.65 -24.06
N LYS A 16 13.83 -0.95 -23.94
CA LYS A 16 13.06 -0.54 -25.14
C LYS A 16 13.52 0.82 -25.68
N ILE A 17 14.50 0.78 -26.58
CA ILE A 17 14.94 1.93 -27.40
C ILE A 17 13.97 2.03 -28.59
N SER A 18 13.21 3.13 -28.70
CA SER A 18 12.33 3.39 -29.85
C SER A 18 13.01 4.35 -30.83
N THR A 19 13.53 3.85 -31.95
CA THR A 19 14.14 4.65 -33.04
C THR A 19 13.10 5.05 -34.10
N TYR A 20 13.04 6.33 -34.51
CA TYR A 20 12.35 6.79 -35.76
C TYR A 20 13.34 6.89 -36.95
N THR A 21 13.19 7.75 -37.99
CA THR A 21 14.19 7.95 -39.09
C THR A 21 14.35 9.44 -39.52
N ILE A 22 15.57 10.00 -39.63
CA ILE A 22 15.82 11.43 -40.02
C ILE A 22 15.90 11.57 -41.53
N SER A 23 15.23 12.56 -42.12
CA SER A 23 14.98 12.64 -43.57
C SER A 23 15.75 13.73 -44.36
N LYS A 24 16.59 14.61 -43.78
CA LYS A 24 17.55 15.50 -44.52
C LYS A 24 18.81 15.91 -43.72
N GLY A 25 19.95 16.12 -44.40
CA GLY A 25 21.28 16.50 -43.85
C GLY A 25 22.38 15.44 -44.05
N ASN A 26 23.64 15.67 -43.60
CA ASN A 26 24.71 14.64 -43.60
C ASN A 26 24.41 13.42 -42.70
N LEU A 27 23.33 13.49 -41.92
CA LEU A 27 22.76 12.42 -41.09
C LEU A 27 21.40 11.92 -41.63
N LYS A 28 21.06 12.25 -42.89
CA LYS A 28 19.87 11.77 -43.61
C LYS A 28 19.90 10.24 -43.67
N GLY A 29 18.94 9.61 -43.00
CA GLY A 29 18.81 8.16 -42.85
C GLY A 29 19.00 7.65 -41.42
N ARG A 30 19.49 8.46 -40.47
CA ARG A 30 19.70 8.01 -39.08
C ARG A 30 18.84 8.82 -38.12
N THR A 31 17.82 8.20 -37.52
CA THR A 31 17.32 8.68 -36.22
C THR A 31 17.86 7.82 -35.12
N ILE A 32 18.22 8.48 -34.04
CA ILE A 32 18.33 7.83 -32.75
C ILE A 32 17.58 8.72 -31.75
N ALA A 33 16.48 8.20 -31.21
CA ALA A 33 15.82 8.77 -30.05
C ALA A 33 15.88 7.71 -28.95
N ARG A 34 16.37 8.14 -27.79
CA ARG A 34 16.54 7.27 -26.62
C ARG A 34 15.59 7.76 -25.54
N LEU A 35 14.70 6.87 -25.11
CA LEU A 35 13.78 7.14 -24.01
C LEU A 35 14.30 6.38 -22.80
N ASP A 36 15.08 7.07 -21.98
CA ASP A 36 15.62 6.53 -20.73
C ASP A 36 14.66 6.83 -19.58
N TRP A 37 14.46 5.85 -18.69
CA TRP A 37 13.73 6.06 -17.45
C TRP A 37 14.49 7.02 -16.54
N ASN A 38 13.76 7.94 -15.89
CA ASN A 38 14.35 8.79 -14.85
C ASN A 38 14.98 7.91 -13.75
N PRO A 39 16.30 7.99 -13.48
CA PRO A 39 16.96 7.18 -12.47
C PRO A 39 16.32 7.31 -11.07
N ASN A 40 15.76 8.48 -10.76
CA ASN A 40 15.10 8.76 -9.49
C ASN A 40 13.67 8.19 -9.43
N PHE A 41 13.11 7.70 -10.54
CA PHE A 41 11.76 7.13 -10.56
C PHE A 41 11.63 5.95 -9.60
N ARG A 42 12.59 5.01 -9.65
CA ARG A 42 12.57 3.80 -8.82
C ARG A 42 12.58 4.12 -7.32
N PRO A 43 13.58 4.83 -6.76
CA PRO A 43 13.60 5.12 -5.33
C PRO A 43 12.42 5.99 -4.90
N ASN A 44 11.98 6.95 -5.73
CA ASN A 44 10.84 7.81 -5.40
C ASN A 44 9.53 7.02 -5.33
N MET A 45 9.28 6.13 -6.30
CA MET A 45 8.08 5.31 -6.32
C MET A 45 8.10 4.25 -5.22
N GLU A 46 9.24 3.60 -4.97
CA GLU A 46 9.38 2.65 -3.85
C GLU A 46 9.07 3.31 -2.51
N SER A 47 9.61 4.50 -2.27
CA SER A 47 9.30 5.30 -1.07
C SER A 47 7.82 5.70 -1.03
N GLY A 48 7.25 6.11 -2.16
CA GLY A 48 5.83 6.47 -2.28
C GLY A 48 4.91 5.31 -1.89
N PHE A 49 5.18 4.12 -2.41
CA PHE A 49 4.43 2.91 -2.08
C PHE A 49 4.61 2.48 -0.63
N ALA A 50 5.82 2.57 -0.07
CA ALA A 50 6.07 2.27 1.34
C ALA A 50 5.29 3.21 2.28
N ASN A 51 5.25 4.51 1.94
CA ASN A 51 4.48 5.51 2.68
C ASN A 51 2.97 5.28 2.52
N ALA A 52 2.50 4.97 1.31
CA ALA A 52 1.11 4.63 1.05
C ALA A 52 0.67 3.40 1.86
N GLN A 53 1.48 2.34 1.90
CA GLN A 53 1.17 1.14 2.68
C GLN A 53 1.10 1.44 4.18
N SER A 54 2.05 2.23 4.69
CA SER A 54 2.06 2.66 6.09
C SER A 54 0.80 3.48 6.44
N PHE A 55 0.39 4.37 5.54
CA PHE A 55 -0.85 5.13 5.67
C PHE A 55 -2.07 4.21 5.71
N VAL A 56 -2.20 3.29 4.75
CA VAL A 56 -3.33 2.34 4.68
C VAL A 56 -3.42 1.51 5.95
N ASP A 57 -2.32 0.96 6.43
CA ASP A 57 -2.30 0.14 7.64
C ASP A 57 -2.71 0.96 8.88
N SER A 58 -2.20 2.20 9.00
CA SER A 58 -2.54 3.10 10.11
C SER A 58 -4.02 3.48 10.12
N GLU A 59 -4.58 3.80 8.96
CA GLU A 59 -5.99 4.15 8.83
C GLU A 59 -6.90 2.96 9.07
N CYS A 60 -6.52 1.78 8.59
CA CYS A 60 -7.25 0.55 8.88
C CYS A 60 -7.31 0.29 10.39
N VAL A 61 -6.18 0.35 11.11
CA VAL A 61 -6.15 0.16 12.57
C VAL A 61 -6.98 1.22 13.29
N ARG A 62 -6.85 2.49 12.90
CA ARG A 62 -7.58 3.62 13.50
C ARG A 62 -9.09 3.49 13.34
N ARG A 63 -9.56 3.18 12.12
CA ARG A 63 -11.00 3.07 11.81
C ARG A 63 -11.60 1.75 12.23
N MET A 64 -10.78 0.73 12.47
CA MET A 64 -11.22 -0.55 13.01
C MET A 64 -11.57 -0.47 14.51
N ALA A 65 -10.93 0.43 15.26
CA ALA A 65 -11.16 0.61 16.70
C ALA A 65 -12.65 0.76 17.09
N PRO A 66 -13.45 1.65 16.49
CA PRO A 66 -14.88 1.81 16.82
C PRO A 66 -15.75 0.60 16.42
N GLU A 67 -15.32 -0.15 15.39
CA GLU A 67 -16.04 -1.32 14.87
C GLU A 67 -15.76 -2.59 15.68
N THR A 68 -14.64 -2.61 16.41
CA THR A 68 -14.21 -3.76 17.17
C THR A 68 -15.06 -3.93 18.44
N PRO A 69 -15.53 -5.14 18.76
CA PRO A 69 -16.15 -5.44 20.05
C PRO A 69 -15.30 -4.97 21.22
N LYS A 70 -15.87 -4.13 22.08
CA LYS A 70 -15.18 -3.56 23.24
C LYS A 70 -15.83 -4.02 24.53
N ARG A 71 -15.08 -4.81 25.30
CA ARG A 71 -15.35 -5.05 26.72
C ARG A 71 -14.31 -4.35 27.59
N SER A 72 -13.03 -4.76 27.47
CA SER A 72 -11.88 -4.17 28.16
C SER A 72 -10.95 -3.34 27.25
N GLY A 73 -11.17 -3.35 25.93
CA GLY A 73 -10.31 -2.68 24.95
C GLY A 73 -9.03 -3.45 24.56
N VAL A 74 -8.75 -4.60 25.20
CA VAL A 74 -7.59 -5.45 24.89
C VAL A 74 -7.57 -5.90 23.43
N LEU A 75 -8.73 -6.21 22.85
CA LEU A 75 -8.82 -6.62 21.44
C LEU A 75 -8.42 -5.49 20.47
N ILE A 76 -8.71 -4.24 20.82
CA ILE A 76 -8.31 -3.08 20.02
C ILE A 76 -6.79 -2.91 20.11
N LYS A 77 -6.25 -2.92 21.33
CA LYS A 77 -4.79 -2.80 21.56
C LYS A 77 -4.01 -3.95 20.95
N SER A 78 -4.58 -5.16 20.91
CA SER A 78 -4.01 -6.34 20.28
C SER A 78 -3.67 -6.10 18.81
N ALA A 79 -4.52 -5.39 18.05
CA ALA A 79 -4.21 -5.04 16.67
C ALA A 79 -3.04 -4.08 16.57
N THR A 80 -2.98 -3.06 17.43
CA THR A 80 -1.89 -2.08 17.44
C THR A 80 -0.56 -2.72 17.84
N LEU A 81 -0.57 -3.62 18.83
CA LEU A 81 0.64 -4.30 19.32
C LEU A 81 1.09 -5.43 18.39
N GLY A 82 0.14 -6.12 17.75
CA GLY A 82 0.42 -7.25 16.86
C GLY A 82 0.80 -6.87 15.44
N THR A 83 0.55 -5.62 15.03
CA THR A 83 0.73 -5.17 13.66
C THR A 83 1.94 -4.27 13.52
N VAL A 84 2.78 -4.55 12.52
CA VAL A 84 3.81 -3.61 12.06
C VAL A 84 3.19 -2.74 10.98
N ILE A 85 3.13 -1.43 11.22
CA ILE A 85 2.63 -0.46 10.24
C ILE A 85 3.54 -0.45 9.00
N GLY A 86 2.95 -0.64 7.82
CA GLY A 86 3.64 -0.77 6.53
C GLY A 86 3.90 -2.22 6.11
N SER A 87 3.45 -3.22 6.87
CA SER A 87 3.56 -4.63 6.51
C SER A 87 2.50 -5.07 5.48
N GLY A 88 1.37 -4.35 5.42
CA GLY A 88 0.20 -4.74 4.63
C GLY A 88 -0.66 -5.83 5.27
N GLU A 89 -0.40 -6.18 6.53
CA GLU A 89 -1.18 -7.15 7.29
C GLU A 89 -1.52 -6.62 8.67
N ILE A 90 -2.74 -6.88 9.13
CA ILE A 90 -3.18 -6.53 10.48
C ILE A 90 -3.35 -7.81 11.28
N ASN A 91 -2.56 -7.96 12.33
CA ASN A 91 -2.54 -9.14 13.17
C ASN A 91 -3.20 -8.87 14.52
N GLN A 92 -4.21 -9.66 14.83
CA GLN A 92 -4.87 -9.67 16.12
C GLN A 92 -4.34 -10.83 16.97
N ILE A 93 -3.50 -10.53 17.95
CA ILE A 93 -2.79 -11.51 18.79
C ILE A 93 -3.63 -12.05 19.97
N ALA A 94 -4.76 -11.41 20.29
CA ALA A 94 -5.61 -11.87 21.40
C ALA A 94 -6.16 -13.29 21.12
N PRO A 95 -6.08 -14.25 22.07
CA PRO A 95 -6.50 -15.64 21.84
C PRO A 95 -7.96 -15.80 21.39
N TYR A 96 -8.82 -14.91 21.87
CA TYR A 96 -10.25 -14.90 21.53
C TYR A 96 -10.58 -14.09 20.27
N ALA A 97 -9.60 -13.46 19.61
CA ALA A 97 -9.83 -12.59 18.45
C ALA A 97 -10.53 -13.34 17.32
N ARG A 98 -10.09 -14.57 17.00
CA ARG A 98 -10.69 -15.40 15.95
C ARG A 98 -12.16 -15.68 16.23
N ARG A 99 -12.48 -16.16 17.44
CA ARG A 99 -13.85 -16.46 17.83
C ARG A 99 -14.74 -15.22 17.73
N GLN A 100 -14.29 -14.09 18.29
CA GLN A 100 -15.03 -12.83 18.21
C GLN A 100 -15.19 -12.35 16.76
N TYR A 101 -14.21 -12.59 15.90
CA TYR A 101 -14.28 -12.16 14.51
C TYR A 101 -15.42 -12.84 13.74
N TYR A 102 -15.69 -14.13 14.00
CA TYR A 102 -16.71 -14.88 13.27
C TYR A 102 -18.05 -14.97 14.01
N GLU A 103 -18.04 -15.14 15.33
CA GLU A 103 -19.23 -15.53 16.10
C GLU A 103 -19.87 -14.36 16.85
N HIS A 104 -19.26 -13.17 16.86
CA HIS A 104 -19.86 -12.05 17.57
C HIS A 104 -21.19 -11.65 16.93
N LYS A 105 -22.26 -11.66 17.72
CA LYS A 105 -23.65 -11.45 17.26
C LYS A 105 -23.85 -10.18 16.43
N GLU A 106 -23.36 -9.04 16.92
CA GLU A 106 -23.61 -7.74 16.27
C GLU A 106 -22.40 -7.11 15.57
N LYS A 107 -21.19 -7.44 16.02
CA LYS A 107 -19.93 -6.78 15.66
C LYS A 107 -18.89 -7.74 15.09
N SER A 108 -19.32 -8.88 14.54
CA SER A 108 -18.43 -9.78 13.79
C SER A 108 -17.86 -9.09 12.55
N ARG A 109 -16.74 -9.63 12.05
CA ARG A 109 -16.05 -9.21 10.82
C ARG A 109 -15.80 -7.70 10.77
N TRP A 110 -15.39 -7.11 11.89
CA TRP A 110 -15.16 -5.66 12.02
C TRP A 110 -14.16 -5.11 10.98
N PHE A 111 -13.21 -5.92 10.52
CA PHE A 111 -12.27 -5.53 9.46
C PHE A 111 -12.97 -5.35 8.11
N GLU A 112 -13.83 -6.30 7.71
CA GLU A 112 -14.63 -6.20 6.48
C GLU A 112 -15.62 -5.04 6.56
N ARG A 113 -16.23 -4.83 7.72
CA ARG A 113 -17.13 -3.70 7.96
C ARG A 113 -16.43 -2.35 7.83
N MET A 114 -15.24 -2.23 8.41
CA MET A 114 -14.40 -1.04 8.29
C MET A 114 -14.04 -0.78 6.82
N LYS A 115 -13.61 -1.82 6.09
CA LYS A 115 -13.34 -1.73 4.63
C LYS A 115 -14.56 -1.22 3.88
N ASN A 116 -15.73 -1.80 4.08
CA ASN A 116 -16.95 -1.41 3.37
C ASN A 116 -17.33 0.05 3.61
N ARG A 117 -17.14 0.57 4.82
CA ARG A 117 -17.47 1.97 5.15
C ARG A 117 -16.39 2.99 4.75
N HIS A 118 -15.14 2.57 4.64
CA HIS A 118 -14.01 3.51 4.59
C HIS A 118 -13.05 3.31 3.43
N LYS A 119 -13.21 2.27 2.61
CA LYS A 119 -12.33 1.96 1.46
C LYS A 119 -11.99 3.20 0.62
N ASP A 120 -13.00 3.98 0.22
CA ASP A 120 -12.81 5.06 -0.74
C ASP A 120 -12.02 6.22 -0.11
N SER A 121 -12.26 6.48 1.17
CA SER A 121 -11.54 7.50 1.93
C SER A 121 -10.08 7.09 2.19
N ILE A 122 -9.83 5.81 2.49
CA ILE A 122 -8.48 5.27 2.67
C ILE A 122 -7.71 5.31 1.35
N LEU A 123 -8.33 4.89 0.25
CA LEU A 123 -7.72 4.93 -1.09
C LEU A 123 -7.39 6.36 -1.52
N LYS A 124 -8.30 7.32 -1.30
CA LYS A 124 -8.06 8.74 -1.58
C LYS A 124 -6.90 9.31 -0.77
N GLY A 125 -6.74 8.89 0.48
CA GLY A 125 -5.61 9.29 1.32
C GLY A 125 -4.29 8.68 0.84
N ALA A 126 -4.29 7.38 0.53
CA ALA A 126 -3.12 6.65 0.04
C ALA A 126 -2.59 7.20 -1.29
N ALA A 127 -3.49 7.60 -2.20
CA ALA A 127 -3.14 8.17 -3.51
C ALA A 127 -2.28 9.45 -3.41
N LYS A 128 -2.31 10.17 -2.29
CA LYS A 128 -1.47 11.36 -2.09
C LYS A 128 0.03 11.04 -2.02
N TYR A 129 0.38 9.81 -1.65
CA TYR A 129 1.77 9.38 -1.48
C TYR A 129 2.40 8.83 -2.76
N VAL A 130 1.59 8.48 -3.77
CA VAL A 130 2.03 7.88 -5.04
C VAL A 130 1.77 8.81 -6.23
N LYS A 131 2.10 10.10 -6.08
CA LYS A 131 1.99 11.04 -7.19
C LYS A 131 3.23 10.95 -8.08
N SER A 132 3.05 10.48 -9.31
CA SER A 132 4.01 10.73 -10.39
C SER A 132 3.89 12.19 -10.82
N HIS A 133 4.99 12.94 -10.73
CA HIS A 133 5.11 14.26 -11.37
C HIS A 133 5.34 14.07 -12.87
#